data_AF-A0A7X0EX10-F1
#
_entry.id   AF-A0A7X0EX10-F1
#
_cell.length_a   1.000
_cell.length_b   1.000
_cell.length_c   1.000
_cell.angle_alpha   90.00
_cell.angle_beta   90.00
_cell.angle_gamma   90.00
#
_symmetry.space_group_name_H-M   'P 1'
#
loop_
_entity.id
_entity.type
_entity.pdbx_description
1 polymer ?
#
loop_
_entity_poly.entity_id
_entity_poly.type
_entity_poly.pdbx_seq_one_letter_code
_entity_poly.pdbx_strand_id
1 'polypeptide(L)'
;MGPLLRERGIDLSASQVHRLVSGTPERLSLQVMSALCDILSCTPTDLVTTTAENAGVRKTATGDLPTPPTGAEKFRPRPARILPDA
;
A
#
# COMPACT_ATOMS: atom_id res chain seq x y z
N MET A 1 -17.93 6.66 3.97
CA MET A 1 -16.89 6.91 2.94
C MET A 1 -16.72 5.79 1.93
N GLY A 2 -16.59 4.53 2.34
CA GLY A 2 -16.48 3.38 1.41
C GLY A 2 -17.49 3.35 0.24
N PRO A 3 -18.80 3.50 0.47
CA PRO A 3 -19.78 3.49 -0.63
C PRO A 3 -19.58 4.65 -1.64
N LEU A 4 -19.27 5.85 -1.17
CA LEU A 4 -19.07 7.05 -2.02
C LEU A 4 -17.83 6.96 -2.92
N LEU A 5 -16.79 6.25 -2.44
CA LEU A 5 -15.60 5.95 -3.25
C LEU A 5 -15.91 4.88 -4.30
N ARG A 6 -16.71 3.87 -3.94
CA ARG A 6 -17.11 2.80 -4.85
C ARG A 6 -17.92 3.31 -6.03
N GLU A 7 -18.81 4.29 -5.81
CA GLU A 7 -19.55 5.00 -6.86
C GLU A 7 -18.64 5.68 -7.88
N ARG A 8 -17.41 6.06 -7.47
CA ARG A 8 -16.38 6.66 -8.34
C ARG A 8 -15.40 5.62 -8.90
N GLY A 9 -15.74 4.33 -8.80
CA GLY A 9 -14.90 3.22 -9.29
C GLY A 9 -13.70 2.90 -8.39
N ILE A 10 -13.68 3.41 -7.16
CA ILE A 10 -12.58 3.20 -6.21
C ILE A 10 -13.05 2.20 -5.14
N ASP A 11 -12.59 0.96 -5.28
CA ASP A 11 -12.87 -0.11 -4.31
C ASP A 11 -11.74 -0.16 -3.26
N LEU A 12 -12.04 0.30 -2.04
CA LEU A 12 -11.13 0.23 -0.89
C LEU A 12 -11.78 -0.57 0.24
N SER A 13 -10.98 -1.39 0.92
CA SER A 13 -11.41 -2.08 2.13
C SER A 13 -11.66 -1.11 3.28
N ALA A 14 -12.47 -1.52 4.26
CA ALA A 14 -12.76 -0.72 5.44
C ALA A 14 -11.47 -0.30 6.18
N SER A 15 -10.47 -1.18 6.25
CA SER A 15 -9.16 -0.88 6.85
C SER A 15 -8.36 0.15 6.05
N GLN A 16 -8.43 0.12 4.72
CA GLN A 16 -7.77 1.12 3.86
C GLN A 16 -8.41 2.50 4.04
N VAL A 17 -9.75 2.55 4.06
CA VAL A 17 -10.49 3.79 4.36
C VAL A 17 -10.15 4.30 5.76
N HIS A 18 -10.11 3.41 6.76
CA HIS A 18 -9.75 3.81 8.12
C HIS A 18 -8.35 4.43 8.17
N ARG A 19 -7.34 3.81 7.57
CA ARG A 19 -5.97 4.35 7.52
C ARG A 19 -5.86 5.71 6.83
N LEU A 20 -6.70 5.98 5.82
CA LEU A 20 -6.75 7.28 5.15
C LEU A 20 -7.33 8.38 6.05
N VAL A 21 -8.26 8.03 6.94
CA VAL A 21 -8.97 8.99 7.79
C VAL A 21 -8.29 9.15 9.17
N SER A 22 -7.63 8.11 9.67
CA SER A 22 -7.02 8.11 11.01
C SER A 22 -5.55 8.51 11.06
N GLY A 23 -4.87 8.63 9.92
CA GLY A 23 -3.46 9.03 9.88
C GLY A 23 -3.03 9.62 8.54
N THR A 24 -1.79 10.12 8.50
CA THR A 24 -1.20 10.69 7.27
C THR A 24 -0.63 9.57 6.40
N PRO A 25 -1.17 9.31 5.20
CA PRO A 25 -0.64 8.29 4.30
C PRO A 25 0.70 8.73 3.70
N GLU A 26 1.67 7.82 3.62
CA GLU A 26 2.94 8.08 2.91
C GLU A 26 2.76 8.15 1.38
N ARG A 27 1.77 7.41 0.86
CA ARG A 27 1.47 7.29 -0.56
C ARG A 27 -0.04 7.22 -0.77
N LEU A 28 -0.51 7.90 -1.80
CA LEU A 28 -1.91 8.01 -2.19
C LEU A 28 -1.98 8.11 -3.72
N SER A 29 -3.01 7.53 -4.35
CA SER A 29 -3.23 7.74 -5.78
C SER A 29 -3.97 9.06 -6.04
N LEU A 30 -3.68 9.71 -7.17
CA LEU A 30 -4.37 10.95 -7.56
C LEU A 30 -5.89 10.74 -7.75
N GLN A 31 -6.31 9.53 -8.15
CA GLN A 31 -7.74 9.21 -8.26
C GLN A 31 -8.43 9.24 -6.89
N VAL A 32 -7.81 8.69 -5.85
CA VAL A 32 -8.36 8.76 -4.49
C VAL A 32 -8.37 10.19 -3.98
N MET A 33 -7.31 10.97 -4.24
CA MET A 33 -7.29 12.41 -3.93
C MET A 33 -8.48 13.14 -4.57
N SER A 34 -8.66 12.97 -5.88
CA SER A 34 -9.73 13.62 -6.63
C SER A 34 -11.12 13.23 -6.11
N ALA A 35 -11.32 11.96 -5.79
CA ALA A 35 -12.59 11.48 -5.25
C ALA A 35 -12.85 12.04 -3.85
N LEU A 36 -11.82 12.16 -3.00
CA LEU A 36 -11.96 12.77 -1.68
C LEU A 36 -12.32 14.26 -1.81
N CYS A 37 -11.65 15.01 -2.69
CA CYS A 37 -11.97 16.40 -2.98
C CYS A 37 -13.44 16.57 -3.42
N ASP A 38 -13.89 15.71 -4.34
CA ASP A 38 -15.26 15.75 -4.86
C ASP A 38 -16.31 15.40 -3.78
N ILE A 39 -16.05 14.36 -2.97
CA ILE A 39 -16.97 13.95 -1.89
C ILE A 39 -17.02 15.00 -0.78
N LEU A 40 -15.89 15.60 -0.43
CA LEU A 40 -15.78 16.59 0.64
C LEU A 40 -16.04 18.02 0.18
N SER A 41 -16.26 18.23 -1.13
CA SER A 41 -16.42 19.55 -1.74
C SER A 41 -15.28 20.52 -1.40
N CYS A 42 -14.03 20.03 -1.44
CA CYS A 42 -12.83 20.80 -1.13
C CYS A 42 -11.77 20.72 -2.25
N THR A 43 -10.74 21.55 -2.14
CA THR A 43 -9.61 21.56 -3.08
C THR A 43 -8.44 20.72 -2.52
N PRO A 44 -7.50 20.25 -3.37
CA PRO A 44 -6.34 19.51 -2.88
C PRO A 44 -5.48 20.32 -1.88
N THR A 45 -5.49 21.65 -1.95
CA THR A 45 -4.79 22.52 -1.00
C THR A 45 -5.42 22.50 0.40
N ASP A 46 -6.71 22.19 0.49
CA ASP A 46 -7.40 22.00 1.78
C ASP A 46 -7.05 20.65 2.44
N LEU A 47 -6.56 19.68 1.64
CA LEU A 47 -6.22 18.33 2.11
C LEU A 47 -4.73 18.12 2.33
N VAL A 48 -3.88 18.81 1.55
CA VAL A 48 -2.44 18.60 1.54
C VAL A 48 -1.71 19.93 1.57
N THR A 49 -0.89 20.14 2.61
CA THR A 49 0.06 21.23 2.66
C THR A 49 1.29 20.87 1.82
N THR A 50 1.48 21.56 0.71
CA THR A 50 2.69 21.38 -0.13
C THR A 50 3.85 22.17 0.45
N THR A 51 4.71 21.53 1.24
CA THR A 51 6.05 22.04 1.55
C THR A 51 7.05 21.42 0.58
N ALA A 52 7.96 22.22 0.03
CA ALA A 52 9.03 21.74 -0.84
C ALA A 52 10.15 21.12 0.02
N GLU A 53 9.85 19.99 0.66
CA GLU A 53 10.84 19.22 1.40
C GLU A 53 11.06 17.88 0.69
N ASN A 54 12.29 17.61 0.29
CA ASN A 54 12.68 16.29 -0.21
C ASN A 54 12.69 15.30 0.97
N ALA A 55 11.52 14.83 1.37
CA ALA A 55 11.41 13.71 2.30
C ALA A 55 11.99 12.48 1.59
N GLY A 56 13.22 12.11 1.96
CA GLY A 56 13.89 10.95 1.41
C GLY A 56 12.99 9.74 1.51
N VAL A 57 12.59 9.18 0.37
CA VAL A 57 11.79 7.96 0.32
C VAL A 57 12.59 6.88 1.04
N ARG A 58 12.14 6.46 2.23
CA ARG A 58 12.66 5.24 2.84
C ARG A 58 12.39 4.13 1.84
N LYS A 59 13.46 3.51 1.37
CA LYS A 59 13.39 2.31 0.53
C LYS A 59 12.76 1.21 1.38
N THR A 60 11.45 1.07 1.29
CA THR A 60 10.79 -0.17 1.69
C THR A 60 11.21 -1.23 0.68
N ALA A 61 11.53 -2.43 1.15
CA ALA A 61 11.99 -3.56 0.34
C ALA A 61 10.89 -4.15 -0.58
N THR A 62 10.06 -3.29 -1.18
CA THR A 62 9.04 -3.62 -2.18
C THR A 62 9.39 -3.01 -3.55
N GLY A 63 10.42 -2.17 -3.64
CA GLY A 63 10.94 -1.66 -4.91
C GLY A 63 12.02 -2.57 -5.47
N ASP A 64 11.72 -3.19 -6.61
CA ASP A 64 12.60 -4.07 -7.41
C ASP A 64 13.18 -5.26 -6.61
N LEU A 65 12.46 -6.39 -6.63
CA LEU A 65 13.12 -7.65 -6.35
C LEU A 65 14.23 -7.80 -7.39
N PRO A 66 15.51 -7.94 -6.99
CA PRO A 66 16.53 -8.35 -7.94
C PRO A 66 16.02 -9.63 -8.61
N THR A 67 16.14 -9.72 -9.93
CA THR A 67 15.93 -11.00 -10.63
C THR A 67 16.65 -12.07 -9.82
N PRO A 68 15.95 -13.14 -9.38
CA PRO A 68 16.56 -14.12 -8.50
C PRO A 68 17.85 -14.62 -9.18
N PRO A 69 18.97 -14.75 -8.45
CA PRO A 69 20.18 -15.28 -9.04
C PRO A 69 19.84 -16.65 -9.63
N THR A 70 20.20 -16.86 -10.90
CA THR A 70 20.18 -18.17 -11.57
C THR A 70 20.90 -19.17 -10.66
N GLY A 71 20.14 -19.97 -9.89
CA GLY A 71 20.68 -20.78 -8.80
C GLY A 71 19.78 -20.99 -7.57
N ALA A 72 18.54 -20.50 -7.58
CA ALA A 72 17.53 -20.74 -6.52
C ALA A 72 17.12 -22.22 -6.33
N GLU A 73 17.75 -23.15 -7.04
CA GLU A 73 17.53 -24.59 -6.90
C GLU A 73 18.13 -25.17 -5.60
N LYS A 74 19.01 -24.41 -4.91
CA LYS A 74 19.79 -24.91 -3.76
C LYS A 74 19.17 -24.65 -2.38
N PHE A 75 18.11 -23.85 -2.29
CA PHE A 75 17.40 -23.57 -1.03
C PHE A 75 16.05 -24.27 -0.92
N ARG A 76 15.88 -25.43 -1.55
CA ARG A 76 14.71 -26.26 -1.29
C ARG A 76 14.91 -27.00 0.04
N PRO A 77 14.10 -26.73 1.08
CA PRO A 77 14.20 -27.48 2.32
C PRO A 77 13.96 -28.97 2.03
N ARG A 78 14.82 -29.84 2.53
CA ARG A 78 14.63 -31.30 2.39
C ARG A 78 13.40 -31.71 3.22
N PRO A 79 12.49 -32.53 2.67
CA PRO A 79 11.33 -33.00 3.43
C PRO A 79 11.79 -33.81 4.64
N ALA A 80 11.16 -33.56 5.80
CA ALA A 80 11.42 -34.30 7.02
C ALA A 80 10.90 -35.75 6.90
N ARG A 81 11.67 -36.72 7.40
CA ARG A 81 11.23 -38.12 7.51
C ARG A 81 10.80 -38.37 8.95
N ILE A 82 9.51 -38.68 9.15
CA ILE A 82 8.95 -38.98 10.47
C ILE A 82 9.29 -40.45 10.78
N LEU A 83 10.05 -40.68 11.87
CA LEU A 83 10.25 -42.00 12.45
C LEU A 83 9.14 -42.25 13.46
N PRO A 84 8.54 -43.46 13.51
CA PRO A 84 7.58 -43.79 14.56
C PRO A 84 8.28 -43.81 15.92
N ASP A 85 7.58 -43.29 16.92
CA ASP A 85 7.97 -43.34 18.34
C ASP A 85 7.84 -44.80 18.82
N ALA A 86 8.86 -45.31 19.51
CA ALA A 86 8.93 -46.70 19.96
C ALA A 86 8.32 -46.90 21.34
#